data_AF-A0A946VCR8-F1
#
_entry.id   AF-A0A946VCR8-F1
#
_cell.length_a   1.000
_cell.length_b   1.000
_cell.length_c   1.000
_cell.angle_alpha   90.00
_cell.angle_beta   90.00
_cell.angle_gamma   90.00
#
_symmetry.space_group_name_H-M   'P 1'
#
loop_
_entity.id
_entity.type
_entity.pdbx_description
1 polymer ?
#
loop_
_entity_poly.entity_id
_entity_poly.type
_entity_poly.pdbx_seq_one_letter_code
_entity_poly.pdbx_strand_id
1 'polypeptide(L)' 'MLSALLTIIRRDLLVAFRRRAELMNPILFYVIVVTLFPLGVSPDQEFLSQLAPGVVWVTALLAA' A
#
# COMPACT_ATOMS: atom_id res chain seq x y z
N MET A 1 -20.41 23.84 2.98
CA MET A 1 -19.02 23.38 3.26
C MET A 1 -18.81 21.93 2.85
N LEU A 2 -19.66 20.98 3.28
CA LEU A 2 -19.53 19.56 2.92
C LEU A 2 -19.52 19.30 1.40
N SER A 3 -20.36 19.99 0.65
CA SER A 3 -20.46 19.89 -0.82
C SER A 3 -19.19 20.35 -1.55
N ALA A 4 -18.49 21.36 -1.03
CA ALA A 4 -17.21 21.80 -1.58
C ALA A 4 -16.10 20.77 -1.33
N LEU A 5 -16.06 20.19 -0.11
CA LEU A 5 -15.12 19.12 0.24
C LEU A 5 -15.31 17.89 -0.66
N LEU A 6 -16.54 17.43 -0.84
CA LEU A 6 -16.87 16.31 -1.73
C LEU A 6 -16.47 16.57 -3.19
N THR A 7 -16.60 17.82 -3.65
CA THR A 7 -16.21 18.19 -5.02
C THR A 7 -14.69 18.11 -5.21
N ILE A 8 -13.91 18.54 -4.22
CA ILE A 8 -12.44 18.44 -4.24
C ILE A 8 -12.02 16.97 -4.23
N ILE A 9 -12.54 16.18 -3.28
CA ILE A 9 -12.24 14.74 -3.18
C ILE A 9 -12.56 14.02 -4.50
N ARG A 10 -13.72 14.30 -5.11
CA ARG A 10 -14.12 13.69 -6.39
C ARG A 10 -13.17 14.06 -7.53
N ARG A 11 -12.76 15.33 -7.61
CA ARG A 11 -11.79 15.79 -8.62
C ARG A 11 -10.46 15.06 -8.44
N ASP A 12 -9.95 14.99 -7.22
CA ASP A 12 -8.65 14.39 -6.93
C ASP A 12 -8.66 12.88 -7.19
N LEU A 13 -9.73 12.18 -6.81
CA LEU A 13 -9.95 10.77 -7.18
C LEU A 13 -9.97 10.61 -8.71
N LEU A 14 -10.73 11.42 -9.44
CA LEU A 14 -10.80 11.33 -10.91
C LEU A 14 -9.44 11.58 -11.58
N VAL A 15 -8.63 12.49 -11.04
CA VAL A 15 -7.28 12.76 -11.54
C VAL A 15 -6.35 11.59 -11.22
N ALA A 16 -6.39 11.07 -9.99
CA ALA A 16 -5.61 9.91 -9.58
C ALA A 16 -5.94 8.68 -10.46
N PHE A 17 -7.22 8.42 -10.73
CA PHE A 17 -7.66 7.31 -11.60
C PHE A 17 -7.20 7.45 -13.06
N ARG A 18 -7.02 8.67 -13.59
CA ARG A 18 -6.43 8.85 -14.93
C ARG A 18 -4.94 8.48 -14.95
N ARG A 19 -4.24 8.69 -13.84
CA ARG A 19 -2.85 8.31 -13.65
C ARG A 19 -2.73 6.94 -12.98
N ARG A 20 -3.45 5.96 -13.54
CA ARG A 20 -3.46 4.58 -13.05
C ARG A 20 -2.06 3.99 -12.81
N ALA A 21 -1.06 4.35 -13.62
CA ALA A 21 0.31 3.88 -13.43
C ALA A 21 0.94 4.39 -12.12
N GLU A 22 0.67 5.64 -11.73
CA GLU A 22 1.15 6.22 -10.48
C GLU A 22 0.47 5.58 -9.26
N LEU A 23 -0.80 5.15 -9.39
CA LEU A 23 -1.50 4.39 -8.34
C LEU A 23 -1.05 2.92 -8.27
N MET A 24 -0.79 2.30 -9.42
CA MET A 24 -0.46 0.87 -9.48
C MET A 24 0.94 0.58 -8.97
N ASN A 25 1.90 1.50 -9.15
CA ASN A 25 3.29 1.28 -8.77
C ASN A 25 3.47 1.02 -7.24
N PRO A 26 2.92 1.86 -6.34
CA PRO A 26 2.87 1.58 -4.89
C PRO A 26 2.24 0.23 -4.56
N ILE A 27 1.09 -0.06 -5.16
CA ILE A 27 0.29 -1.26 -4.85
C ILE A 27 1.06 -2.52 -5.25
N LEU A 28 1.64 -2.52 -6.46
CA LEU A 28 2.45 -3.63 -6.94
C LEU A 28 3.72 -3.81 -6.09
N PHE A 29 4.41 -2.72 -5.77
CA PHE A 29 5.58 -2.78 -4.88
C PHE A 29 5.23 -3.37 -3.52
N TYR A 30 4.15 -2.92 -2.90
CA TYR A 30 3.66 -3.44 -1.63
C TYR A 30 3.36 -4.95 -1.68
N VAL A 31 2.62 -5.40 -2.70
CA VAL A 31 2.28 -6.82 -2.89
C VAL A 31 3.53 -7.67 -3.10
N ILE A 32 4.47 -7.19 -3.91
CA ILE A 32 5.75 -7.85 -4.16
C ILE A 32 6.52 -7.98 -2.83
N VAL A 33 6.70 -6.91 -2.06
CA VAL A 33 7.49 -6.98 -0.83
C VAL A 33 6.81 -7.82 0.25
N VAL A 34 5.50 -7.69 0.46
CA VAL A 34 4.80 -8.47 1.50
C VAL A 34 4.77 -9.97 1.21
N THR A 35 4.91 -10.37 -0.07
CA THR A 35 4.99 -11.78 -0.48
C THR A 35 6.42 -12.30 -0.48
N LEU A 36 7.40 -11.52 -0.96
CA LEU A 36 8.81 -11.92 -0.99
C LEU A 36 9.46 -11.92 0.39
N PHE A 37 9.03 -11.06 1.31
CA PHE A 37 9.65 -10.95 2.63
C PHE A 37 9.52 -12.25 3.44
N PRO A 38 8.33 -12.88 3.59
CA PRO A 38 8.22 -14.20 4.23
C PRO A 38 9.06 -15.29 3.54
N LEU A 39 9.14 -15.26 2.21
CA LEU A 39 9.90 -16.24 1.43
C LEU A 39 11.42 -16.07 1.60
N GLY A 40 11.90 -14.84 1.79
CA GLY A 40 13.31 -14.53 1.94
C GLY A 40 13.85 -14.66 3.36
N VAL A 41 13.01 -14.50 4.39
CA VAL A 41 13.45 -14.56 5.80
C VAL A 41 13.11 -15.91 6.43
N SER A 42 11.82 -16.22 6.59
CA SER A 42 11.31 -17.50 7.09
C SER A 42 9.79 -17.55 6.93
N PRO A 43 9.22 -18.66 6.43
CA PRO A 43 7.77 -18.84 6.31
C PRO A 43 7.10 -19.29 7.63
N ASP A 44 7.84 -19.36 8.74
CA ASP A 44 7.31 -19.82 10.02
C ASP A 44 6.26 -18.86 10.61
N GLN A 45 5.13 -19.42 11.05
CA GLN A 45 3.97 -18.63 11.50
C GLN A 45 4.25 -17.87 12.79
N GLU A 46 4.99 -18.46 13.72
CA GLU A 46 5.32 -17.81 15.00
C GLU A 46 6.22 -16.60 14.74
N PHE A 47 7.25 -16.77 13.91
CA PHE A 47 8.12 -15.68 13.45
C PHE A 47 7.35 -14.56 12.72
N LEU A 48 6.50 -14.92 11.75
CA LEU A 48 5.72 -13.96 10.98
C LEU A 48 4.71 -13.20 11.84
N SER A 49 4.11 -13.84 12.85
CA SER A 49 3.15 -13.16 13.72
C SER A 49 3.77 -11.99 14.50
N GLN A 50 5.05 -12.10 14.86
CA GLN A 50 5.79 -11.08 15.60
C GLN A 50 6.24 -9.93 14.68
N LEU A 51 6.62 -10.26 13.43
CA LEU A 51 7.13 -9.31 12.45
C LEU A 51 6.04 -8.63 11.60
N ALA A 52 4.91 -9.29 11.36
CA ALA A 52 3.86 -8.85 10.45
C ALA A 52 3.40 -7.40 10.68
N PRO A 53 3.17 -6.92 11.93
CA PRO A 53 2.77 -5.53 12.14
C PRO A 53 3.84 -4.56 11.60
N GLY A 54 5.11 -4.79 11.95
CA GLY A 54 6.22 -3.95 11.51
C GLY A 54 6.41 -4.00 10.00
N VAL A 55 6.38 -5.19 9.40
CA VAL A 55 6.55 -5.37 7.96
C VAL A 55 5.42 -4.67 7.20
N VAL A 56 4.16 -4.80 7.62
CA VAL A 56 3.03 -4.14 6.97
C VAL A 56 3.17 -2.62 6.98
N TRP A 57 3.57 -2.02 8.11
CA TRP A 57 3.75 -0.57 8.19
C TRP A 57 4.96 -0.08 7.40
N VAL A 58 6.10 -0.76 7.50
CA VAL A 58 7.33 -0.38 6.78
C VAL A 58 7.14 -0.48 5.27
N THR A 59 6.52 -1.56 4.79
CA THR A 59 6.26 -1.76 3.36
C THR A 59 5.23 -0.77 2.82
N ALA A 60 4.20 -0.42 3.60
CA ALA A 60 3.24 0.61 3.22
C ALA A 60 3.89 1.99 3.10
N LEU A 61 4.79 2.35 4.03
CA LEU A 61 5.54 3.61 3.99
C LEU A 61 6.53 3.67 2.83
N LEU A 62 7.16 2.56 2.47
CA LEU A 62 8.07 2.47 1.32
C LEU A 62 7.34 2.48 -0.03
N ALA A 63 6.08 2.05 -0.06
CA ALA A 63 5.26 2.05 -1.26
C ALA A 63 4.70 3.45 -1.60
N ALA A 64 4.49 4.30 -0.59
CA ALA A 64 3.91 5.64 -0.70
C ALA A 64 4.83 6.64 -1.43
#